data_AF-A0A142BF89-F1
#
_entry.id   AF-A0A142BF89-F1
#
_cell.length_a   1.000
_cell.length_b   1.000
_cell.length_c   1.000
_cell.angle_alpha   90.00
_cell.angle_beta   90.00
_cell.angle_gamma   90.00
#
_symmetry.space_group_name_H-M   'P 1'
#
loop_
_entity.id
_entity.type
_entity.pdbx_description
1 polymer ?
#
loop_
_entity_poly.entity_id
_entity_poly.type
_entity_poly.pdbx_seq_one_letter_code
_entity_poly.pdbx_strand_id
1 'polypeptide(L)'
;MKMVQYLAIALCSLSVIMIQSSPAADTPAQPTNTLEGCYARSDIIEDLVSGESDLKTSFISISKGQGTYFIKGFLWGANWHICEISREDGEALPVSLEQGMLIYNENYPQEDLNCRLEVEFKAAGIELRDKNNQCMNRAFACGVRTSIDGTKLPRVQNKDRCK
;
A
#
# COMPACT_ATOMS: atom_id res chain seq x y z
N MET A 1 7.44 67.98 57.53
CA MET A 1 6.58 69.13 57.17
C MET A 1 6.38 69.10 55.66
N LYS A 2 5.11 69.09 55.22
CA LYS A 2 4.47 69.65 53.98
C LYS A 2 5.32 69.79 52.70
N MET A 3 4.88 69.58 51.45
CA MET A 3 3.63 69.38 50.68
C MET A 3 4.15 69.27 49.20
N VAL A 4 3.80 68.31 48.30
CA VAL A 4 2.60 68.24 47.43
C VAL A 4 2.42 69.59 46.67
N GLN A 5 2.46 69.78 45.34
CA GLN A 5 1.92 69.11 44.13
C GLN A 5 2.17 70.08 42.90
N TYR A 6 2.37 69.72 41.63
CA TYR A 6 1.39 69.43 40.54
C TYR A 6 2.21 69.29 39.23
N LEU A 7 2.12 68.19 38.46
CA LEU A 7 1.19 67.91 37.35
C LEU A 7 1.66 68.44 35.97
N ALA A 8 2.08 67.53 35.09
CA ALA A 8 1.82 67.62 33.65
C ALA A 8 1.74 66.20 33.06
N ILE A 9 0.70 66.02 32.26
CA ILE A 9 0.15 64.81 31.66
C ILE A 9 0.80 64.57 30.28
N ALA A 10 0.58 63.38 29.70
CA ALA A 10 0.66 63.02 28.27
C ALA A 10 2.04 62.53 27.79
N LEU A 11 2.23 61.39 27.11
CA LEU A 11 1.33 60.47 26.40
C LEU A 11 1.90 59.04 26.40
N CYS A 12 1.00 58.07 26.52
CA CYS A 12 1.21 56.67 26.19
C CYS A 12 1.78 56.48 24.78
N SER A 13 2.84 55.70 24.66
CA SER A 13 3.04 54.83 23.51
C SER A 13 3.25 53.41 24.03
N LEU A 14 2.13 52.69 24.19
CA LEU A 14 2.16 51.23 24.27
C LEU A 14 2.60 50.72 22.90
N SER A 15 3.86 50.32 22.78
CA SER A 15 4.25 49.40 21.72
C SER A 15 3.64 48.04 22.04
N VAL A 16 2.52 47.74 21.39
CA VAL A 16 1.99 46.38 21.30
C VAL A 16 3.06 45.53 20.63
N ILE A 17 3.74 44.68 21.39
CA ILE A 17 4.59 43.63 20.83
C ILE A 17 3.64 42.61 20.24
N MET A 18 3.39 42.71 18.94
CA MET A 18 2.75 41.66 18.15
C MET A 18 3.70 40.46 18.16
N ILE A 19 3.39 39.43 18.96
CA ILE A 19 4.00 38.11 18.84
C ILE A 19 3.51 37.55 17.51
N GLN A 20 4.29 37.74 16.45
CA GLN A 20 4.08 37.04 15.19
C GLN A 20 4.40 35.56 15.43
N SER A 21 3.37 34.74 15.65
CA SER A 21 3.48 33.31 15.50
C SER A 21 3.83 33.02 14.04
N SER A 22 5.10 32.70 13.77
CA SER A 22 5.51 32.19 12.47
C SER A 22 4.67 30.95 12.15
N PRO A 23 4.11 30.82 10.93
CA PRO A 23 3.55 29.54 10.52
C PRO A 23 4.68 28.53 10.58
N ALA A 24 4.44 27.42 11.29
CA ALA A 24 5.33 26.28 11.31
C ALA A 24 5.70 25.98 9.86
N ALA A 25 7.00 25.94 9.56
CA ALA A 25 7.47 25.46 8.28
C ALA A 25 6.81 24.09 8.05
N ASP A 26 6.06 23.98 6.96
CA ASP A 26 5.52 22.72 6.45
C ASP A 26 6.70 21.77 6.26
N THR A 27 6.99 21.02 7.32
CA THR A 27 7.82 19.83 7.23
C THR A 27 7.03 18.92 6.31
N PRO A 28 7.58 18.50 5.15
CA PRO A 28 6.90 17.51 4.33
C PRO A 28 6.58 16.35 5.25
N ALA A 29 5.29 16.04 5.41
CA ALA A 29 4.88 14.88 6.18
C ALA A 29 5.66 13.69 5.60
N GLN A 30 6.60 13.14 6.38
CA GLN A 30 7.23 11.88 6.01
C GLN A 30 6.10 10.91 5.68
N PRO A 31 6.12 10.20 4.54
CA PRO A 31 5.12 9.17 4.29
C PRO A 31 5.18 8.25 5.50
N THR A 32 4.10 8.21 6.27
CA THR A 32 3.96 7.23 7.32
C THR A 32 4.21 5.88 6.66
N ASN A 33 5.15 5.11 7.21
CA ASN A 33 5.50 3.75 6.78
C ASN A 33 4.32 2.81 7.06
N THR A 34 3.16 3.12 6.49
CA THR A 34 1.97 2.30 6.55
C THR A 34 2.13 1.24 5.48
N LEU A 35 2.08 -0.02 5.92
CA LEU A 35 2.04 -1.20 5.05
C LEU A 35 0.84 -1.13 4.08
N GLU A 36 -0.23 -0.48 4.53
CA GLU A 36 -1.44 -0.21 3.78
C GLU A 36 -1.18 0.69 2.56
N GLY A 37 -1.94 0.43 1.50
CA GLY A 37 -1.90 1.23 0.29
C GLY A 37 -2.02 0.41 -0.98
N CYS A 38 -1.74 1.08 -2.09
CA CYS A 38 -1.77 0.50 -3.42
C CYS A 38 -0.34 0.26 -3.91
N TYR A 39 -0.10 -0.94 -4.43
CA TYR A 39 1.15 -1.34 -5.06
C TYR A 39 0.83 -1.76 -6.48
N ALA A 40 1.34 -1.05 -7.48
CA ALA A 40 0.90 -1.24 -8.86
C ALA A 40 2.00 -0.97 -9.87
N ARG A 41 2.00 -1.73 -10.96
CA ARG A 41 2.90 -1.57 -12.10
C ARG A 41 2.11 -1.73 -13.39
N SER A 42 2.48 -0.96 -14.41
CA SER A 42 1.91 -1.13 -15.74
C SER A 42 3.02 -1.55 -16.70
N ASP A 43 2.75 -2.58 -17.49
CA ASP A 43 3.68 -3.16 -18.45
C ASP A 43 2.95 -3.33 -19.79
N ILE A 44 3.67 -3.23 -20.91
CA ILE A 44 3.13 -3.64 -22.21
C ILE A 44 3.20 -5.16 -22.27
N ILE A 45 2.06 -5.81 -22.50
CA ILE A 45 1.97 -7.26 -22.58
C ILE A 45 1.43 -7.65 -23.94
N GLU A 46 2.17 -8.54 -24.60
CA GLU A 46 1.83 -9.13 -25.89
C GLU A 46 0.98 -10.40 -25.69
N ASP A 47 -0.09 -10.51 -26.47
CA ASP A 47 -0.76 -11.77 -26.75
C ASP A 47 0.01 -12.48 -27.86
N LEU A 48 0.59 -13.64 -27.53
CA LEU A 48 1.44 -14.39 -28.46
C LEU A 48 0.64 -15.08 -29.56
N VAL A 49 -0.69 -15.16 -29.43
CA VAL A 49 -1.58 -15.75 -30.44
C VAL A 49 -1.93 -14.72 -31.51
N SER A 50 -2.33 -13.52 -31.11
CA SER A 50 -2.74 -12.44 -32.03
C SER A 50 -1.60 -11.51 -32.45
N GLY A 51 -0.52 -11.44 -31.66
CA GLY A 51 0.54 -10.43 -31.79
C GLY A 51 0.12 -9.04 -31.28
N GLU A 52 -1.07 -8.91 -30.70
CA GLU A 52 -1.54 -7.64 -30.14
C GLU A 52 -0.82 -7.32 -28.84
N SER A 53 -0.49 -6.05 -28.65
CA SER A 53 0.15 -5.54 -27.44
C SER A 53 -0.70 -4.45 -26.82
N ASP A 54 -0.86 -4.51 -25.50
CA ASP A 54 -1.63 -3.51 -24.77
C ASP A 54 -0.97 -3.20 -23.42
N LEU A 55 -1.20 -1.99 -22.92
CA LEU A 55 -0.73 -1.56 -21.61
C LEU A 55 -1.63 -2.17 -20.53
N LYS A 56 -1.09 -3.13 -19.79
CA LYS A 56 -1.81 -3.80 -18.72
C LYS A 56 -1.30 -3.35 -17.35
N THR A 57 -2.20 -3.20 -16.38
CA THR A 57 -1.84 -2.77 -15.02
C THR A 57 -2.09 -3.89 -14.04
N SER A 58 -1.02 -4.31 -13.37
CA SER A 58 -1.07 -5.23 -12.23
C SER A 58 -1.07 -4.46 -10.93
N PHE A 59 -1.82 -4.91 -9.93
CA PHE A 59 -1.88 -4.26 -8.63
C PHE A 59 -2.14 -5.22 -7.46
N ILE A 60 -1.74 -4.79 -6.27
CA ILE A 60 -2.12 -5.33 -4.97
C ILE A 60 -2.53 -4.16 -4.08
N SER A 61 -3.73 -4.24 -3.51
CA SER A 61 -4.23 -3.37 -2.46
C SER A 61 -4.03 -4.06 -1.13
N ILE A 62 -3.46 -3.34 -0.15
CA ILE A 62 -3.29 -3.78 1.22
C ILE A 62 -4.11 -2.86 2.11
N SER A 63 -5.01 -3.43 2.91
CA SER A 63 -5.83 -2.71 3.88
C SER A 63 -5.74 -3.36 5.26
N LYS A 64 -6.02 -2.59 6.31
CA LYS A 64 -6.12 -3.10 7.67
C LYS A 64 -7.57 -3.10 8.14
N GLY A 65 -8.01 -4.23 8.68
CA GLY A 65 -9.32 -4.36 9.33
C GLY A 65 -9.17 -4.63 10.84
N GLN A 66 -10.24 -5.15 11.45
CA GLN A 66 -10.21 -5.48 12.88
C GLN A 66 -9.27 -6.66 13.14
N GLY A 67 -8.07 -6.35 13.66
CA GLY A 67 -7.11 -7.34 14.15
C GLY A 67 -6.23 -8.02 13.09
N THR A 68 -6.44 -7.75 11.79
CA THR A 68 -5.63 -8.36 10.72
C THR A 68 -5.48 -7.45 9.48
N TYR A 69 -4.60 -7.83 8.57
CA TYR A 69 -4.45 -7.20 7.25
C TYR A 69 -5.20 -8.00 6.20
N PHE A 70 -5.53 -7.33 5.10
CA PHE A 70 -6.20 -7.93 3.97
C PHE A 70 -5.49 -7.52 2.69
N ILE A 71 -5.35 -8.47 1.76
CA ILE A 71 -4.81 -8.20 0.43
C ILE A 71 -5.82 -8.57 -0.64
N LYS A 72 -5.93 -7.73 -1.66
CA LYS A 72 -6.68 -8.04 -2.88
C LYS A 72 -5.91 -7.52 -4.07
N GLY A 73 -5.86 -8.26 -5.16
CA GLY A 73 -5.14 -7.79 -6.32
C GLY A 73 -5.41 -8.54 -7.59
N PHE A 74 -4.76 -8.06 -8.62
CA PHE A 74 -4.90 -8.50 -9.97
C PHE A 74 -3.54 -8.39 -10.65
N LEU A 75 -3.01 -9.50 -11.16
CA LEU A 75 -1.71 -9.56 -11.82
C LEU A 75 -1.88 -10.02 -13.25
N TRP A 76 -1.20 -9.36 -14.18
CA TRP A 76 -1.12 -9.80 -15.56
C TRP A 76 0.16 -10.62 -15.79
N GLY A 77 -0.01 -11.80 -16.36
CA GLY A 77 1.04 -12.63 -16.92
C GLY A 77 1.15 -12.45 -18.44
N ALA A 78 2.13 -13.15 -19.03
CA ALA A 78 2.27 -13.22 -20.48
C ALA A 78 0.99 -13.76 -21.14
N ASN A 79 0.80 -13.45 -22.43
CA ASN A 79 -0.34 -13.95 -23.20
C ASN A 79 -1.70 -13.54 -22.59
N TRP A 80 -1.74 -12.37 -21.96
CA TRP A 80 -2.90 -11.79 -21.26
C TRP A 80 -3.53 -12.71 -20.21
N HIS A 81 -2.78 -13.66 -19.66
CA HIS A 81 -3.24 -14.43 -18.52
C HIS A 81 -3.33 -13.53 -17.28
N ILE A 82 -4.31 -13.84 -16.44
CA ILE A 82 -4.63 -13.04 -15.27
C ILE A 82 -4.45 -13.91 -14.05
N CYS A 83 -3.88 -13.36 -12.98
CA CYS A 83 -4.06 -13.90 -11.65
C CYS A 83 -4.82 -12.93 -10.77
N GLU A 84 -6.02 -13.33 -10.35
CA GLU A 84 -6.81 -12.61 -9.36
C GLU A 84 -6.44 -13.14 -7.98
N ILE A 85 -5.91 -12.26 -7.13
CA ILE A 85 -5.56 -12.55 -5.74
C ILE A 85 -6.71 -12.07 -4.87
N SER A 86 -7.67 -12.96 -4.66
CA SER A 86 -8.87 -12.77 -3.85
C SER A 86 -9.37 -14.16 -3.41
N ARG A 87 -10.28 -14.20 -2.43
CA ARG A 87 -11.01 -15.42 -2.07
C ARG A 87 -12.00 -15.78 -3.19
N GLU A 88 -12.50 -17.01 -3.21
CA GLU A 88 -13.50 -17.46 -4.20
C GLU A 88 -14.78 -16.60 -4.23
N ASP A 89 -15.14 -15.96 -3.12
CA ASP A 89 -16.28 -15.02 -3.02
C ASP A 89 -15.95 -13.60 -3.51
N GLY A 90 -14.73 -13.38 -4.00
CA GLY A 90 -14.21 -12.08 -4.45
C GLY A 90 -13.74 -11.17 -3.31
N GLU A 91 -13.83 -11.60 -2.04
CA GLU A 91 -13.36 -10.82 -0.90
C GLU A 91 -11.83 -10.84 -0.79
N ALA A 92 -11.29 -9.88 -0.06
CA ALA A 92 -9.84 -9.81 0.18
C ALA A 92 -9.34 -11.00 1.02
N LEU A 93 -8.13 -11.47 0.74
CA LEU A 93 -7.48 -12.54 1.49
C LEU A 93 -6.96 -12.01 2.83
N PRO A 94 -7.34 -12.62 3.98
CA PRO A 94 -6.82 -12.23 5.28
C PRO A 94 -5.38 -12.70 5.44
N VAL A 95 -4.49 -11.82 5.91
CA VAL A 95 -3.06 -12.12 6.05
C VAL A 95 -2.52 -11.68 7.39
N SER A 96 -1.62 -12.48 7.95
CA SER A 96 -0.98 -12.23 9.23
C SER A 96 0.34 -11.48 9.04
N LEU A 97 0.65 -10.54 9.94
CA LEU A 97 1.97 -9.89 9.95
C LEU A 97 2.95 -10.74 10.77
N GLU A 98 3.92 -11.36 10.09
CA GLU A 98 4.94 -12.22 10.70
C GLU A 98 6.34 -11.75 10.28
N GLN A 99 7.20 -11.45 11.25
CA GLN A 99 8.60 -11.05 10.98
C GLN A 99 8.74 -9.89 9.97
N GLY A 100 7.76 -8.98 9.92
CA GLY A 100 7.74 -7.85 9.01
C GLY A 100 7.24 -8.16 7.59
N MET A 101 6.68 -9.35 7.34
CA MET A 101 6.04 -9.75 6.09
C MET A 101 4.56 -10.01 6.31
N LEU A 102 3.72 -9.84 5.28
CA LEU A 102 2.35 -10.35 5.34
C LEU A 102 2.33 -11.78 4.80
N ILE A 103 1.75 -12.69 5.56
CA ILE A 103 1.71 -14.11 5.27
C ILE A 103 0.26 -14.56 5.16
N TYR A 104 -0.08 -15.11 4.00
CA TYR A 104 -1.24 -15.98 3.85
C TYR A 104 -0.74 -17.42 3.90
N ASN A 105 -1.39 -18.25 4.72
CA ASN A 105 -1.01 -19.65 4.87
C ASN A 105 -2.27 -20.50 5.05
N GLU A 106 -2.54 -21.39 4.11
CA GLU A 106 -3.68 -22.30 4.16
C GLU A 106 -3.27 -23.69 3.67
N ASN A 107 -3.65 -24.71 4.44
CA ASN A 107 -3.33 -26.09 4.16
C ASN A 107 -4.60 -26.83 3.72
N TYR A 108 -4.52 -27.51 2.57
CA TYR A 108 -5.58 -28.31 1.97
C TYR A 108 -5.14 -29.78 2.01
N PRO A 109 -5.27 -30.45 3.16
CA PRO A 109 -4.70 -31.79 3.37
C PRO A 109 -5.31 -32.86 2.47
N GLN A 110 -6.54 -32.67 2.00
CA GLN A 110 -7.19 -33.61 1.06
C GLN A 110 -6.57 -33.57 -0.35
N GLU A 111 -5.86 -32.49 -0.67
CA GLU A 111 -5.32 -32.19 -1.99
C GLU A 111 -3.77 -32.21 -1.99
N ASP A 112 -3.15 -32.57 -0.84
CA ASP A 112 -1.71 -32.48 -0.59
C ASP A 112 -1.12 -31.11 -0.97
N LEU A 113 -1.88 -30.05 -0.68
CA LEU A 113 -1.57 -28.69 -1.10
C LEU A 113 -1.38 -27.78 0.11
N ASN A 114 -0.25 -27.08 0.13
CA ASN A 114 0.09 -26.09 1.15
C ASN A 114 0.34 -24.74 0.48
N CYS A 115 -0.68 -23.89 0.50
CA CYS A 115 -0.54 -22.54 0.01
C CYS A 115 0.13 -21.67 1.07
N ARG A 116 1.29 -21.11 0.71
CA ARG A 116 1.94 -20.06 1.48
C ARG A 116 2.35 -18.91 0.56
N LEU A 117 1.60 -17.81 0.66
CA LEU A 117 1.91 -16.56 -0.03
C LEU A 117 2.55 -15.58 0.95
N GLU A 118 3.75 -15.12 0.62
CA GLU A 118 4.49 -14.12 1.39
C GLU A 118 4.52 -12.79 0.62
N VAL A 119 4.19 -11.70 1.31
CA VAL A 119 4.33 -10.33 0.82
C VAL A 119 5.46 -9.68 1.59
N GLU A 120 6.61 -9.58 0.93
CA GLU A 120 7.82 -8.99 1.49
C GLU A 120 7.88 -7.50 1.16
N PHE A 121 8.03 -6.65 2.17
CA PHE A 121 8.20 -5.21 1.96
C PHE A 121 9.64 -4.88 1.59
N LYS A 122 9.80 -4.13 0.50
CA LYS A 122 11.06 -3.61 -0.02
C LYS A 122 11.06 -2.09 0.04
N ALA A 123 12.22 -1.46 -0.13
CA ALA A 123 12.33 0.00 -0.10
C ALA A 123 11.39 0.72 -1.09
N ALA A 124 11.14 0.14 -2.27
CA ALA A 124 10.32 0.73 -3.33
C ALA A 124 8.87 0.21 -3.39
N GLY A 125 8.49 -0.79 -2.58
CA GLY A 125 7.20 -1.45 -2.70
C GLY A 125 7.18 -2.84 -2.08
N ILE A 126 6.60 -3.81 -2.78
CA ILE A 126 6.47 -5.20 -2.31
C ILE A 126 7.04 -6.20 -3.32
N GLU A 127 7.39 -7.39 -2.82
CA GLU A 127 7.67 -8.59 -3.60
C GLU A 127 6.77 -9.72 -3.12
N LEU A 128 6.06 -10.37 -4.04
CA LEU A 128 5.24 -11.54 -3.76
C LEU A 128 6.09 -12.81 -3.87
N ARG A 129 5.90 -13.77 -2.95
CA ARG A 129 6.51 -15.09 -2.99
C ARG A 129 5.47 -16.18 -2.85
N ASP A 130 5.45 -17.09 -3.81
CA ASP A 130 4.67 -18.33 -3.81
C ASP A 130 5.59 -19.42 -4.38
N LYS A 131 6.60 -19.79 -3.59
CA LYS A 131 7.76 -20.57 -4.06
C LYS A 131 7.40 -21.89 -4.72
N ASN A 132 6.30 -22.51 -4.29
CA ASN A 132 5.84 -23.80 -4.80
C ASN A 132 4.69 -23.64 -5.81
N ASN A 133 4.26 -22.42 -6.12
CA ASN A 133 3.13 -22.12 -6.99
C ASN A 133 1.87 -22.91 -6.59
N GLN A 134 1.67 -23.10 -5.27
CA GLN A 134 0.58 -23.92 -4.76
C GLN A 134 -0.67 -23.09 -4.53
N CYS A 135 -0.53 -21.81 -4.23
CA CYS A 135 -1.67 -20.96 -3.96
C CYS A 135 -2.59 -20.76 -5.16
N MET A 136 -2.03 -20.73 -6.38
CA MET A 136 -2.79 -20.56 -7.62
C MET A 136 -3.74 -21.73 -7.96
N ASN A 137 -3.60 -22.88 -7.30
CA ASN A 137 -4.46 -24.03 -7.57
C ASN A 137 -5.69 -24.08 -6.67
N ARG A 138 -5.77 -23.22 -5.62
CA ARG A 138 -6.90 -23.27 -4.68
C ARG A 138 -7.23 -21.95 -3.98
N ALA A 139 -6.22 -21.27 -3.42
CA ALA A 139 -6.44 -20.11 -2.58
C ALA A 139 -6.93 -18.88 -3.36
N PHE A 140 -6.49 -18.76 -4.60
CA PHE A 140 -6.87 -17.71 -5.52
C PHE A 140 -6.66 -18.18 -6.98
N ALA A 141 -7.22 -17.46 -7.94
CA ALA A 141 -7.32 -17.93 -9.31
C ALA A 141 -6.24 -17.33 -10.22
N CYS A 142 -5.34 -18.16 -10.74
CA CYS A 142 -4.44 -17.75 -11.83
C CYS A 142 -4.71 -18.50 -13.13
N GLY A 143 -4.59 -17.79 -14.25
CA GLY A 143 -4.52 -18.36 -15.58
C GLY A 143 -3.28 -19.24 -15.74
N VAL A 144 -3.38 -20.24 -16.61
CA VAL A 144 -2.32 -21.21 -16.91
C VAL A 144 -0.98 -20.49 -17.14
N ARG A 145 0.09 -21.00 -16.54
CA ARG A 145 1.49 -20.49 -16.64
C ARG A 145 1.72 -19.10 -16.02
N THR A 146 0.81 -18.58 -15.21
CA THR A 146 1.05 -17.33 -14.46
C THR A 146 1.61 -17.67 -13.09
N SER A 147 2.94 -17.59 -12.94
CA SER A 147 3.57 -17.58 -11.62
C SER A 147 3.55 -16.17 -11.05
N ILE A 148 3.22 -16.07 -9.77
CA ILE A 148 3.27 -14.81 -9.03
C ILE A 148 4.59 -14.68 -8.23
N ASP A 149 5.38 -15.74 -8.12
CA ASP A 149 6.62 -15.76 -7.36
C ASP A 149 7.64 -14.77 -7.93
N GLY A 150 8.22 -13.94 -7.06
CA GLY A 150 9.15 -12.89 -7.44
C GLY A 150 8.49 -11.65 -8.07
N THR A 151 7.16 -11.56 -8.10
CA THR A 151 6.46 -10.39 -8.64
C THR A 151 6.73 -9.16 -7.77
N LYS A 152 7.32 -8.12 -8.37
CA LYS A 152 7.64 -6.86 -7.69
C LYS A 152 6.69 -5.75 -8.10
N LEU A 153 6.03 -5.14 -7.12
CA LEU A 153 5.10 -4.03 -7.34
C LEU A 153 5.55 -2.80 -6.54
N PRO A 154 5.83 -1.67 -7.21
CA PRO A 154 6.17 -0.45 -6.51
C PRO A 154 4.94 0.14 -5.82
N ARG A 155 5.14 0.85 -4.71
CA ARG A 155 4.08 1.61 -4.06
C ARG A 155 3.66 2.79 -4.95
N VAL A 156 2.36 3.04 -5.08
CA VAL A 156 1.84 4.19 -5.82
C VAL A 156 1.02 5.10 -4.90
N GLN A 157 1.15 6.41 -5.08
CA GLN A 157 0.39 7.38 -4.28
C GLN A 157 -1.08 7.46 -4.70
N ASN A 158 -1.36 7.28 -6.00
CA ASN A 158 -2.71 7.28 -6.50
C ASN A 158 -3.37 5.90 -6.26
N LYS A 159 -4.31 5.87 -5.32
CA LYS A 159 -5.09 4.66 -4.97
C LYS A 159 -6.02 4.20 -6.09
N ASP A 160 -6.35 5.06 -7.06
CA ASP A 160 -7.18 4.69 -8.22
C ASP A 160 -6.52 3.66 -9.14
N ARG A 161 -5.21 3.40 -8.96
CA ARG A 161 -4.49 2.34 -9.67
C ARG A 161 -4.73 0.93 -9.12
N CYS A 162 -5.42 0.80 -8.00
CA CYS A 162 -5.85 -0.47 -7.41
C CYS A 162 -7.38 -0.61 -7.49
N LYS A 163 -7.92 -0.46 -8.70
CA LYS A 163 -9.35 -0.54 -9.00
C LYS A 163 -9.56 -1.48 -10.17
#